data_AF-L9Y1I0-F1
#
_entry.id   AF-L9Y1I0-F1
#
_cell.length_a   1.000
_cell.length_b   1.000
_cell.length_c   1.000
_cell.angle_alpha   90.00
_cell.angle_beta   90.00
_cell.angle_gamma   90.00
#
_symmetry.space_group_name_H-M   'P 1'
#
loop_
_entity.id
_entity.type
_entity.pdbx_description
1 polymer ?
#
loop_
_entity_poly.entity_id
_entity_poly.type
_entity_poly.pdbx_seq_one_letter_code
_entity_poly.pdbx_strand_id
1 'polypeptide(L)' 'MTTTNESDDDVPRVPVVCPACETTSRVPLSDLADAIERHNDQLHDGDDVAEVDPDIADRIADLAATDLGLLEDDE' A
#
# COMPACT_ATOMS: atom_id res chain seq x y z
N MET A 1 2.80 -30.10 6.01
CA MET A 1 2.95 -28.90 6.85
C MET A 1 3.81 -27.94 6.04
N THR A 2 3.18 -27.06 5.28
CA THR A 2 3.88 -26.07 4.45
C THR A 2 4.46 -25.02 5.38
N THR A 3 5.75 -25.14 5.70
CA THR A 3 6.49 -24.07 6.36
C THR A 3 6.67 -22.96 5.33
N THR A 4 5.75 -22.01 5.31
CA THR A 4 6.01 -20.71 4.69
C THR A 4 6.96 -19.97 5.61
N ASN A 5 8.21 -19.86 5.19
CA ASN A 5 9.23 -19.05 5.84
C ASN A 5 9.46 -17.83 4.95
N GLU A 6 8.43 -17.02 4.80
CA GLU A 6 8.53 -15.67 4.25
C GLU A 6 9.30 -14.84 5.27
N SER A 7 10.61 -14.65 5.05
CA SER A 7 11.36 -13.66 5.81
C SER A 7 10.81 -12.28 5.45
N ASP A 8 10.68 -11.37 6.43
CA ASP A 8 10.20 -9.98 6.29
C ASP A 8 10.93 -9.16 5.17
N ASP A 9 12.08 -9.65 4.71
CA ASP A 9 12.84 -9.07 3.60
C ASP A 9 12.24 -9.41 2.21
N ASP A 10 11.52 -10.52 2.09
CA ASP A 10 10.94 -11.02 0.82
C ASP A 10 9.54 -10.43 0.55
N VAL A 11 8.90 -9.84 1.57
CA VAL A 11 7.57 -9.24 1.44
C VAL A 11 7.69 -7.88 0.73
N PRO A 12 6.90 -7.62 -0.34
CA PRO A 12 6.92 -6.34 -1.03
C PRO A 12 6.64 -5.18 -0.06
N ARG A 13 7.49 -4.15 -0.10
CA ARG A 13 7.32 -2.94 0.71
C ARG A 13 6.65 -1.86 -0.11
N VAL A 14 5.54 -1.33 0.40
CA VAL A 14 4.74 -0.30 -0.24
C VAL A 14 5.06 1.06 0.38
N PRO A 15 5.34 2.10 -0.43
CA PRO A 15 5.51 3.45 0.06
C PRO A 15 4.17 4.06 0.51
N VAL A 16 4.21 4.73 1.65
CA VAL A 16 3.11 5.43 2.29
C VAL A 16 3.51 6.89 2.45
N VAL A 17 2.59 7.79 2.13
CA VAL A 17 2.76 9.24 2.25
C VAL A 17 1.68 9.81 3.17
N CYS A 18 2.07 10.76 4.00
CA CYS A 18 1.13 11.60 4.73
C CYS A 18 1.42 13.07 4.37
N PRO A 19 0.53 13.75 3.61
CA PRO A 19 0.73 15.12 3.18
C PRO A 19 0.63 16.12 4.35
N ALA A 20 -0.09 15.79 5.41
CA ALA A 20 -0.21 16.65 6.59
C ALA A 20 1.04 16.62 7.49
N CYS A 21 1.68 15.45 7.60
CA CYS A 21 2.93 15.30 8.36
C CYS A 21 4.18 15.49 7.51
N GLU A 22 4.04 15.59 6.18
CA GLU A 22 5.13 15.63 5.20
C GLU A 22 6.09 14.43 5.34
N THR A 23 5.55 13.27 5.75
CA THR A 23 6.34 12.05 5.98
C THR A 23 6.13 11.04 4.87
N THR A 24 7.23 10.40 4.45
CA THR A 24 7.22 9.24 3.55
C THR A 24 7.88 8.05 4.22
N SER A 25 7.22 6.90 4.23
CA SER A 25 7.75 5.65 4.78
C SER A 25 7.50 4.49 3.83
N ARG A 26 8.15 3.34 4.06
CA ARG A 26 7.90 2.10 3.33
C ARG A 26 7.55 0.98 4.30
N VAL A 27 6.39 0.39 4.12
CA VAL A 27 5.80 -0.59 5.05
C VAL A 27 5.58 -1.91 4.30
N PRO A 28 5.83 -3.08 4.91
CA PRO A 28 5.47 -4.36 4.29
C PRO A 28 3.99 -4.38 3.90
N LEU A 29 3.68 -4.96 2.74
CA LEU A 29 2.30 -5.04 2.23
C LEU A 29 1.36 -5.76 3.22
N SER A 30 1.89 -6.74 3.97
CA SER A 30 1.17 -7.45 5.03
C SER A 30 0.65 -6.56 6.16
N ASP A 31 1.38 -5.48 6.46
CA ASP A 31 1.14 -4.59 7.61
C ASP A 31 0.64 -3.20 7.17
N LEU A 32 0.44 -3.00 5.87
CA LEU A 32 0.15 -1.71 5.26
C LEU A 32 -1.15 -1.09 5.79
N ALA A 33 -2.23 -1.86 5.78
CA ALA A 33 -3.55 -1.39 6.21
C ALA A 33 -3.55 -1.00 7.69
N ASP A 34 -3.04 -1.88 8.57
CA ASP A 34 -2.89 -1.61 10.00
C ASP A 34 -1.98 -0.41 10.27
N ALA A 35 -0.91 -0.22 9.49
CA ALA A 35 0.00 0.90 9.66
C ALA A 35 -0.66 2.25 9.31
N ILE A 36 -1.45 2.30 8.23
CA ILE A 36 -2.18 3.50 7.81
C ILE A 36 -3.29 3.82 8.83
N GLU A 37 -4.13 2.85 9.16
CA GLU A 37 -5.24 3.03 10.11
C GLU A 37 -4.73 3.55 11.45
N ARG A 38 -3.69 2.92 12.01
CA ARG A 38 -3.08 3.33 13.26
C ARG A 38 -2.42 4.72 13.19
N HIS A 39 -1.91 5.13 12.04
CA HIS A 39 -1.34 6.47 11.87
C HIS A 39 -2.46 7.52 11.88
N ASN A 40 -3.52 7.28 11.11
CA ASN A 40 -4.66 8.17 10.99
C ASN A 40 -5.42 8.31 12.32
N ASP A 41 -5.66 7.21 13.02
CA ASP A 41 -6.32 7.23 14.34
C ASP A 41 -5.51 8.01 15.39
N GLN A 42 -4.18 7.84 15.42
CA GLN A 42 -3.34 8.48 16.44
C GLN A 42 -2.96 9.94 16.15
N LEU A 43 -2.84 10.33 14.88
CA LEU A 43 -2.32 11.66 14.49
C LEU A 43 -3.33 12.54 13.76
N HIS A 44 -4.40 11.96 13.23
CA HIS A 44 -5.41 12.65 12.42
C HIS A 44 -6.84 12.38 12.90
N ASP A 45 -7.02 11.96 14.17
CA ASP A 45 -8.35 11.69 14.76
C ASP A 45 -9.20 10.68 13.95
N GLY A 46 -8.52 9.80 13.18
CA GLY A 46 -9.14 8.81 12.32
C GLY A 46 -9.49 9.30 10.91
N ASP A 47 -9.16 10.54 10.52
CA ASP A 47 -9.31 10.99 9.14
C ASP A 47 -8.29 10.28 8.22
N ASP A 48 -8.76 9.89 7.02
CA ASP A 48 -7.95 9.25 5.98
C ASP A 48 -6.97 10.24 5.33
N VAL A 49 -5.93 10.61 6.07
CA VAL A 49 -4.91 11.57 5.64
C VAL A 49 -3.66 10.87 5.12
N ALA A 50 -3.17 9.86 5.83
CA ALA A 50 -2.08 9.02 5.33
C ALA A 50 -2.62 7.96 4.37
N GLU A 51 -1.95 7.80 3.24
CA GLU A 51 -2.36 6.88 2.19
C GLU A 51 -1.15 6.26 1.49
N VAL A 52 -1.39 5.21 0.70
CA VAL A 52 -0.39 4.67 -0.21
C VAL A 52 0.02 5.76 -1.19
N ASP A 53 1.31 5.82 -1.51
CA ASP A 53 1.83 6.76 -2.49
C ASP A 53 1.00 6.70 -3.80
N PRO A 54 0.42 7.83 -4.25
CA PRO A 54 -0.55 7.83 -5.34
C PRO A 54 0.05 7.36 -6.67
N ASP A 55 1.34 7.64 -6.92
CA ASP A 55 2.04 7.16 -8.12
C ASP A 55 2.18 5.63 -8.13
N ILE A 56 2.23 5.00 -6.96
CA ILE A 56 2.27 3.54 -6.82
C ILE A 56 0.86 2.95 -6.81
N ALA A 57 -0.10 3.59 -6.13
CA ALA A 57 -1.48 3.13 -6.08
C ALA A 57 -2.10 3.01 -7.49
N ASP A 58 -1.85 3.99 -8.35
CA ASP A 58 -2.32 4.00 -9.74
C ASP A 58 -1.77 2.81 -10.53
N ARG A 59 -0.46 2.54 -10.41
CA ARG A 59 0.16 1.38 -11.07
C ARG A 59 -0.31 0.05 -10.53
N ILE A 60 -0.62 -0.06 -9.23
CA ILE A 60 -1.20 -1.27 -8.66
C ILE A 60 -2.60 -1.51 -9.24
N ALA A 61 -3.41 -0.46 -9.35
CA ALA A 61 -4.74 -0.56 -9.91
C ALA A 61 -4.72 -1.01 -11.38
N ASP A 62 -3.79 -0.47 -12.17
CA ASP A 62 -3.58 -0.85 -13.58
C ASP A 62 -3.21 -2.34 -13.70
N LEU A 63 -2.19 -2.79 -12.95
CA LEU A 63 -1.78 -4.20 -12.93
C LEU A 63 -2.91 -5.15 -12.49
N ALA A 64 -3.68 -4.76 -11.48
CA ALA A 64 -4.82 -5.55 -11.00
C ALA A 64 -5.94 -5.62 -12.03
N ALA A 65 -6.20 -4.53 -12.74
CA ALA A 65 -7.22 -4.48 -13.77
C ALA A 65 -6.83 -5.29 -15.02
N THR A 66 -5.55 -5.33 -15.41
CA THR A 66 -5.03 -6.26 -16.42
C THR A 66 -5.21 -7.72 -15.98
N ASP A 67 -4.85 -8.08 -14.74
CA ASP A 67 -5.00 -9.45 -14.22
C ASP A 67 -6.47 -9.91 -14.21
N LEU A 68 -7.38 -8.99 -13.87
CA LEU A 68 -8.82 -9.24 -13.89
C LEU A 68 -9.44 -9.20 -15.30
N GLY A 69 -8.66 -8.91 -16.35
CA GLY A 69 -9.12 -8.78 -17.74
C GLY A 69 -10.09 -7.62 -17.96
N LEU A 70 -10.02 -6.59 -17.11
CA LEU A 70 -10.84 -5.37 -17.21
C LEU A 70 -10.22 -4.31 -18.11
N LEU A 71 -8.93 -4.41 -18.39
CA LEU A 71 -8.23 -3.56 -19.35
C LEU A 71 -8.01 -4.37 -20.63
N GLU A 72 -8.56 -3.87 -21.73
CA GLU A 72 -8.19 -4.33 -23.07
C GLU A 72 -6.89 -3.58 -23.43
N ASP A 73 -5.84 -4.28 -23.87
CA ASP A 73 -4.67 -3.62 -24.46
C ASP A 73 -5.16 -2.84 -25.70
N ASP A 74 -5.31 -1.51 -25.57
CA ASP A 74 -5.64 -0.63 -26.69
C ASP A 74 -4.45 -0.62 -27.68
N GLU A 75 -4.51 -1.51 -28.68
CA GLU A 75 -3.55 -1.69 -29.79
C GLU A 75 -3.56 -0.54 -30.82
#